data_AF-A0A822FZ20-F1
#
_entry.id   AF-A0A822FZ20-F1
#
_cell.length_a   1.000
_cell.length_b   1.000
_cell.length_c   1.000
_cell.angle_alpha   90.00
_cell.angle_beta   90.00
_cell.angle_gamma   90.00
#
_symmetry.space_group_name_H-M   'P 1'
#
loop_
_entity.id
_entity.type
_entity.pdbx_description
1 polymer ?
#
loop_
_entity_poly.entity_id
_entity_poly.type
_entity_poly.pdbx_seq_one_letter_code
_entity_poly.pdbx_strand_id
1 'polypeptide(L)'
;TPTNEDVIYYHKGKRTIRVFRTEDGHQLADMKCPAKARQATATNDGRVLVVGYEDGAIQAFLIVDHSDEAFVDYLRNWRKHQFQSKAEPERQETSERQPE
;
A
#
# COMPACT_ATOMS: atom_id res chain seq x y z
N THR A 1 -3.03 -12.12 3.25
CA THR A 1 -3.15 -11.25 2.06
C THR A 1 -2.99 -12.13 0.82
N PRO A 2 -3.25 -11.64 -0.41
CA PRO A 2 -3.01 -12.42 -1.62
C PRO A 2 -1.58 -13.00 -1.74
N THR A 3 -0.60 -12.33 -1.13
CA THR A 3 0.81 -12.76 -1.08
C THR A 3 1.11 -13.82 0.00
N ASN A 4 0.17 -14.11 0.89
CA ASN A 4 0.37 -14.94 2.11
C ASN A 4 1.46 -14.44 3.07
N GLU A 5 1.94 -13.20 2.91
CA GLU A 5 2.92 -12.61 3.83
C GLU A 5 2.27 -12.20 5.15
N ASP A 6 1.02 -11.73 5.10
CA ASP A 6 0.30 -11.23 6.28
C ASP A 6 -1.04 -11.92 6.53
N VAL A 7 -1.36 -12.14 7.79
CA VAL A 7 -2.68 -12.54 8.27
C VAL A 7 -3.41 -11.33 8.85
N ILE A 8 -4.64 -11.12 8.42
CA ILE A 8 -5.50 -10.03 8.89
C ILE A 8 -6.61 -10.60 9.76
N TYR A 9 -6.66 -10.17 11.01
CA TYR A 9 -7.65 -10.61 11.99
C TYR A 9 -8.54 -9.46 12.44
N TYR A 10 -9.86 -9.66 12.39
CA TYR A 10 -10.84 -8.70 12.89
C TYR A 10 -11.48 -9.18 14.20
N HIS A 11 -11.25 -8.43 15.27
CA HIS A 11 -11.89 -8.68 16.56
C HIS A 11 -13.20 -7.89 16.68
N LYS A 12 -14.33 -8.51 16.28
CA LYS A 12 -15.67 -7.87 16.29
C LYS A 12 -16.02 -7.17 17.61
N GLY A 13 -15.82 -7.82 18.76
CA GLY A 13 -16.16 -7.24 20.07
C GLY A 13 -15.34 -6.00 20.45
N LYS A 14 -14.05 -5.96 20.10
CA LYS A 14 -13.16 -4.82 20.37
C LYS A 14 -13.15 -3.79 19.25
N ARG A 15 -13.72 -4.13 18.09
CA ARG A 15 -13.64 -3.36 16.83
C ARG A 15 -12.19 -3.00 16.50
N THR A 16 -11.33 -4.02 16.51
CA THR A 16 -9.92 -3.84 16.14
C THR A 16 -9.56 -4.74 14.98
N ILE A 17 -8.70 -4.23 14.11
CA ILE A 17 -8.02 -4.98 13.06
C ILE A 17 -6.58 -5.16 13.49
N ARG A 18 -6.12 -6.40 13.42
CA ARG A 18 -4.74 -6.77 13.70
C ARG A 18 -4.12 -7.40 12.48
N VAL A 19 -2.85 -7.07 12.25
CA VAL A 19 -2.07 -7.63 11.15
C VAL A 19 -0.88 -8.36 11.76
N PHE A 20 -0.65 -9.58 11.31
CA PHE A 20 0.44 -10.43 11.77
C PHE A 20 1.23 -10.91 10.57
N ARG A 21 2.57 -10.85 10.66
CA ARG A 21 3.46 -11.50 9.70
C ARG A 21 3.28 -13.00 9.81
N THR A 22 3.15 -13.68 8.68
CA THR A 22 2.88 -15.11 8.61
C THR A 22 4.10 -15.93 9.00
N GLU A 23 5.31 -15.45 8.70
CA GLU A 23 6.58 -16.15 8.94
C GLU A 23 6.83 -16.46 10.42
N ASP A 24 6.65 -15.46 11.29
CA ASP A 24 7.02 -15.55 12.72
C ASP A 24 5.88 -15.19 13.68
N GLY A 25 4.71 -14.82 13.16
CA GLY A 25 3.56 -14.40 13.95
C GLY A 25 3.71 -13.02 14.58
N HIS A 26 4.72 -12.23 14.20
CA HIS A 26 4.92 -10.89 14.75
C HIS A 26 3.75 -9.97 14.39
N GLN A 27 3.21 -9.26 15.39
CA GLN A 27 2.09 -8.36 15.17
C GLN A 27 2.60 -7.03 14.60
N LEU A 28 2.33 -6.77 13.32
CA LEU A 28 2.70 -5.54 12.62
C LEU A 28 1.81 -4.36 13.01
N ALA A 29 0.53 -4.60 13.32
CA ALA A 29 -0.41 -3.53 13.65
C ALA A 29 -1.54 -4.00 14.59
N ASP A 30 -2.03 -3.09 15.44
CA ASP A 30 -3.31 -3.19 16.16
C ASP A 30 -4.03 -1.85 16.03
N MET A 31 -5.08 -1.81 15.21
CA MET A 31 -5.79 -0.59 14.86
C MET A 31 -7.24 -0.65 15.29
N LYS A 32 -7.73 0.46 15.85
CA LYS A 32 -9.13 0.58 16.23
C LYS A 32 -9.97 1.09 15.06
N CYS A 33 -11.04 0.38 14.76
CA CYS A 33 -11.98 0.75 13.71
C CYS A 33 -12.96 1.82 14.19
N PRO A 34 -13.33 2.80 13.34
CA PRO A 34 -14.34 3.81 13.68
C PRO A 34 -15.73 3.16 13.89
N ALA A 35 -16.06 2.17 13.08
CA ALA A 35 -17.29 1.39 13.15
C ALA A 35 -17.00 -0.10 12.94
N LYS A 36 -18.06 -0.92 12.87
CA LYS A 36 -17.91 -2.35 12.64
C LYS A 36 -17.48 -2.59 11.18
N ALA A 37 -16.42 -3.37 11.00
CA ALA A 37 -15.93 -3.74 9.67
C ALA A 37 -16.96 -4.67 9.02
N ARG A 38 -17.34 -4.34 7.78
CA ARG A 38 -18.27 -5.12 6.96
C ARG A 38 -17.54 -5.94 5.92
N GLN A 39 -16.49 -5.37 5.33
CA GLN A 39 -15.66 -6.03 4.33
C GLN A 39 -14.22 -5.53 4.43
N ALA A 40 -13.28 -6.39 4.10
CA ALA A 40 -11.88 -6.04 3.95
C ALA A 40 -11.28 -6.77 2.75
N THR A 41 -10.40 -6.11 2.02
CA THR A 41 -9.62 -6.69 0.93
C THR A 41 -8.23 -6.09 0.91
N ALA A 42 -7.24 -6.81 0.39
CA ALA A 42 -5.91 -6.27 0.18
C ALA A 42 -5.60 -6.11 -1.31
N THR A 43 -4.69 -5.22 -1.64
CA THR A 43 -4.11 -5.12 -2.98
C THR A 43 -3.37 -6.42 -3.36
N ASN A 44 -3.18 -6.64 -4.65
CA ASN A 44 -2.52 -7.86 -5.15
C ASN A 44 -1.07 -8.00 -4.65
N ASP A 45 -0.40 -6.88 -4.41
CA ASP A 45 0.94 -6.82 -3.80
C ASP A 45 0.92 -6.96 -2.28
N GLY A 46 -0.25 -7.15 -1.66
CA GLY A 46 -0.41 -7.35 -0.21
C GLY A 46 -0.21 -6.09 0.64
N ARG A 47 0.27 -4.98 0.07
CA ARG A 47 0.76 -3.80 0.81
C ARG A 47 -0.32 -2.89 1.35
N VAL A 48 -1.51 -2.88 0.74
CA VAL A 48 -2.61 -2.01 1.17
C VAL A 48 -3.82 -2.84 1.55
N LEU A 49 -4.32 -2.65 2.77
CA LEU A 49 -5.59 -3.16 3.25
C LEU A 49 -6.67 -2.09 3.10
N VAL A 50 -7.72 -2.39 2.35
CA VAL A 50 -8.92 -1.56 2.23
C VAL A 50 -10.03 -2.17 3.06
N VAL A 51 -10.67 -1.36 3.91
CA VAL A 51 -11.73 -1.78 4.83
C VAL A 51 -12.95 -0.89 4.63
N GLY A 52 -14.09 -1.53 4.40
CA GLY A 52 -15.41 -0.88 4.41
C GLY A 52 -16.14 -1.14 5.72
N TYR A 53 -16.73 -0.09 6.28
CA TYR A 53 -17.44 -0.13 7.55
C TYR A 53 -18.97 -0.01 7.38
N GLU A 54 -19.73 -0.41 8.40
CA GLU A 54 -21.21 -0.37 8.37
C GLU A 54 -21.80 1.04 8.31
N ASP A 55 -21.06 2.07 8.72
CA ASP A 55 -21.48 3.49 8.68
C ASP A 55 -21.20 4.18 7.34
N GLY A 56 -20.71 3.43 6.35
CA GLY A 56 -20.34 3.94 5.03
C GLY A 56 -18.92 4.50 4.94
N ALA A 57 -18.15 4.52 6.04
CA ALA A 57 -16.75 4.91 5.98
C ALA A 57 -15.91 3.84 5.25
N ILE A 58 -14.88 4.30 4.54
CA ILE A 58 -13.85 3.45 3.92
C ILE A 58 -12.49 3.93 4.38
N GLN A 59 -11.63 3.02 4.82
CA GLN A 59 -10.24 3.33 5.15
C GLN A 59 -9.30 2.42 4.36
N ALA A 60 -8.21 3.00 3.86
CA ALA A 60 -7.10 2.28 3.26
C ALA A 60 -5.89 2.42 4.19
N PHE A 61 -5.26 1.29 4.50
CA PHE A 61 -4.11 1.19 5.37
C PHE A 61 -2.96 0.60 4.61
N LEU A 62 -1.80 1.24 4.70
CA LEU A 62 -0.56 0.64 4.26
C LEU A 62 -0.07 -0.30 5.37
N ILE A 63 0.15 -1.57 5.02
CA ILE A 63 0.79 -2.54 5.92
C ILE A 63 2.29 -2.32 5.80
N VAL A 64 2.95 -1.98 6.91
CA VAL A 64 4.39 -1.69 6.94
C VAL A 64 5.08 -2.67 7.85
N ASP A 65 5.99 -3.43 7.27
CA ASP A 65 6.95 -4.21 8.00
C ASP A 65 8.27 -3.45 8.13
N HIS A 66 8.70 -3.17 9.36
CA HIS A 66 9.91 -2.42 9.63
C HIS A 66 11.19 -3.22 9.39
N SER A 67 11.12 -4.55 9.31
CA SER A 67 12.28 -5.37 8.93
C SER A 67 12.46 -5.50 7.41
N ASP A 68 11.47 -5.11 6.61
CA ASP A 68 11.63 -5.01 5.16
C ASP A 68 12.28 -3.66 4.81
N GLU A 69 13.61 -3.62 4.82
CA GLU A 69 14.38 -2.40 4.54
C GLU A 69 14.08 -1.82 3.14
N ALA A 70 13.83 -2.68 2.14
CA ALA A 70 13.52 -2.25 0.79
C ALA A 70 12.16 -1.54 0.73
N PHE A 71 11.17 -2.06 1.43
CA PHE A 71 9.86 -1.41 1.51
C PHE A 71 9.91 -0.13 2.34
N VAL A 72 10.66 -0.11 3.44
CA VAL A 72 10.89 1.10 4.24
C VAL A 72 11.55 2.20 3.40
N ASP A 73 12.56 1.87 2.59
CA ASP A 73 13.19 2.84 1.69
C ASP A 73 12.23 3.33 0.59
N TYR A 74 11.44 2.43 0.02
CA TYR A 74 10.38 2.79 -0.92
C TYR A 74 9.42 3.84 -0.32
N LEU A 75 8.99 3.66 0.94
CA LEU A 75 8.09 4.59 1.63
C LEU A 75 8.75 5.92 1.96
N ARG A 76 10.02 5.91 2.37
CA ARG A 76 10.80 7.16 2.55
C ARG A 76 10.86 7.97 1.26
N ASN A 77 10.93 7.28 0.13
CA ASN A 77 11.02 7.89 -1.19
C ASN A 77 9.67 7.94 -1.94
N TRP A 78 8.54 7.65 -1.29
CA TRP A 78 7.26 7.39 -2.00
C TRP A 78 6.82 8.56 -2.90
N ARG A 79 7.07 9.80 -2.47
CA ARG A 79 6.79 11.01 -3.27
C ARG A 79 7.56 11.03 -4.58
N LYS A 80 8.83 10.61 -4.58
CA LYS A 80 9.65 10.56 -5.80
C LYS A 80 9.02 9.57 -6.79
N HIS A 81 8.62 8.40 -6.30
CA HIS A 81 7.98 7.37 -7.12
C HIS A 81 6.61 7.80 -7.66
N GLN A 82 5.82 8.57 -6.89
CA GLN A 82 4.49 9.00 -7.34
C GLN A 82 4.52 10.08 -8.44
N PHE A 83 5.52 10.97 -8.41
CA PHE A 83 5.59 12.13 -9.31
C PHE A 83 6.58 11.96 -10.48
N GLN A 84 7.11 10.75 -10.71
CA GLN A 84 7.99 10.47 -11.86
C GLN A 84 7.25 10.35 -13.22
N SER A 85 5.94 10.59 -13.28
CA SER A 85 5.22 10.61 -14.56
C SER A 85 5.31 12.00 -15.22
N LYS A 86 6.00 12.04 -16.37
CA LYS A 86 6.21 13.15 -17.34
C LYS A 86 7.29 14.18 -17.01
N ALA A 87 8.56 13.79 -17.12
CA ALA A 87 9.65 14.73 -17.35
C ALA A 87 10.73 14.18 -18.29
N GLU A 88 10.33 13.62 -19.44
CA GLU A 88 11.22 13.53 -20.59
C GLU A 88 10.45 14.01 -21.82
N PRO A 89 10.67 15.25 -22.30
CA PRO A 89 10.27 15.57 -23.66
C PRO A 89 11.18 14.79 -24.61
N GLU A 90 10.59 13.91 -25.43
CA GLU A 90 11.27 13.31 -26.58
C GLU A 90 11.92 14.43 -27.40
N ARG A 91 13.25 14.51 -27.38
CA ARG A 91 13.97 15.32 -28.36
C ARG A 91 13.83 14.60 -29.70
N GLN A 92 12.84 15.00 -30.48
CA GLN A 92 12.82 14.70 -31.91
C GLN A 92 14.04 15.42 -32.52
N GLU A 93 15.04 14.66 -32.93
CA GLU A 93 16.13 15.15 -33.77
C GLU A 93 15.52 15.57 -35.11
N THR A 94 15.20 16.86 -35.25
CA THR A 94 14.94 17.47 -36.56
C THR A 94 16.25 17.48 -37.34
N SER A 95 16.45 16.45 -38.15
CA SER A 95 17.35 16.45 -39.30
C SER A 95 16.84 17.51 -40.29
N GLU A 96 17.26 18.76 -40.12
CA GLU A 96 17.16 19.77 -41.18
C GLU A 96 18.43 19.71 -42.03
N ARG A 97 18.23 19.30 -43.28
CA ARG A 97 19.21 19.26 -44.37
C ARG A 97 19.79 20.65 -44.61
N GLN A 98 21.10 20.74 -44.74
CA GLN A 98 21.76 21.92 -45.34
C GLN A 98 21.44 21.99 -46.83
N PRO A 99 21.05 23.15 -47.39
CA PRO A 99 21.08 23.36 -48.83
C PRO A 99 22.48 23.77 -49.29
N GLU A 100 22.84 23.28 -50.49
CA GLU A 100 24.07 23.54 -51.25
C GLU A 100 24.23 25.00 -51.68
#